data_AF-A0A7Y3JIC7-F1
#
_entry.id   AF-A0A7Y3JIC7-F1
#
_cell.length_a   1.000
_cell.length_b   1.000
_cell.length_c   1.000
_cell.angle_alpha   90.00
_cell.angle_beta   90.00
_cell.angle_gamma   90.00
#
_symmetry.space_group_name_H-M   'P 1'
#
loop_
_entity.id
_entity.type
_entity.pdbx_description
1 polymer ?
#
loop_
_entity_poly.entity_id
_entity_poly.type
_entity_poly.pdbx_seq_one_letter_code
_entity_poly.pdbx_strand_id
1 'polypeptide(L)'
;MHNLARFEPQKGWADKAADLLQALTHKTLPEELEAILLPYWGSAVGIEARDDINPLGKLFSVYKSFGILDEAVSRYGAFSFYPQLIRAQVDWDVPSFFNRRPQAQADLQALMNWSETHHEKLPLPVRARVEFLWGMVQKQDGRLDQALAAWKAAVADDPAQTGPGKDAEEQLQRYQ
;
A
#
# COMPACT_ATOMS: atom_id res chain seq x y z
N MET A 1 -0.31 11.22 -5.29
CA MET A 1 -0.37 10.53 -6.60
C MET A 1 -1.23 9.26 -6.61
N HIS A 2 -1.36 8.52 -5.49
CA HIS A 2 -2.06 7.23 -5.46
C HIS A 2 -3.61 7.30 -5.60
N ASN A 3 -4.25 8.42 -5.21
CA ASN A 3 -5.72 8.55 -5.25
C ASN A 3 -6.30 9.26 -6.50
N LEU A 4 -5.49 10.01 -7.27
CA LEU A 4 -5.99 10.72 -8.46
C LEU A 4 -6.08 9.82 -9.71
N ALA A 5 -5.23 8.79 -9.80
CA ALA A 5 -5.27 7.82 -10.89
C ALA A 5 -6.58 6.99 -10.91
N ARG A 6 -7.34 6.98 -9.81
CA ARG A 6 -8.64 6.31 -9.72
C ARG A 6 -9.77 7.08 -10.39
N PHE A 7 -9.64 8.40 -10.56
CA PHE A 7 -10.72 9.27 -11.04
C PHE A 7 -10.51 9.78 -12.47
N GLU A 8 -9.29 9.74 -12.99
CA GLU A 8 -8.99 10.03 -14.39
C GLU A 8 -7.98 9.01 -14.95
N PRO A 9 -8.45 7.88 -15.52
CA PRO A 9 -7.56 6.93 -16.17
C PRO A 9 -7.02 7.54 -17.46
N GLN A 10 -5.94 8.31 -17.36
CA GLN A 10 -5.14 8.68 -18.53
C GLN A 10 -4.25 7.50 -18.89
N LYS A 11 -4.66 6.78 -19.94
CA LYS A 11 -3.94 5.62 -20.51
C LYS A 11 -2.45 5.94 -20.70
N GLY A 12 -1.57 5.09 -20.16
CA GLY A 12 -0.11 5.18 -20.33
C GLY A 12 0.65 6.06 -19.33
N TRP A 13 0.01 6.60 -18.28
CA TRP A 13 0.72 7.30 -17.20
C TRP A 13 1.35 6.34 -16.18
N ALA A 14 0.73 5.18 -15.95
CA ALA A 14 1.30 4.12 -15.13
C ALA A 14 2.61 3.61 -15.76
N ASP A 15 2.59 3.35 -17.07
CA ASP A 15 3.76 2.94 -17.86
C ASP A 15 4.92 3.94 -17.72
N LYS A 16 4.64 5.23 -17.94
CA LYS A 16 5.65 6.29 -17.79
C LYS A 16 6.19 6.38 -16.36
N ALA A 17 5.33 6.21 -15.35
CA ALA A 17 5.76 6.24 -13.96
C ALA A 17 6.66 5.04 -13.63
N ALA A 18 6.31 3.84 -14.10
CA ALA A 18 7.10 2.64 -13.90
C ALA A 18 8.45 2.72 -14.64
N ASP A 19 8.47 3.18 -15.89
CA ASP A 19 9.69 3.39 -16.68
C ASP A 19 10.64 4.39 -16.01
N LEU A 20 10.10 5.52 -15.52
CA LEU A 20 10.88 6.53 -14.80
C LEU A 20 11.45 5.96 -13.50
N LEU A 21 10.62 5.25 -12.72
CA LEU A 21 11.05 4.64 -11.46
C LEU A 21 12.11 3.56 -11.71
N GLN A 22 11.93 2.72 -12.73
CA GLN A 22 12.91 1.72 -13.15
C GLN A 22 14.23 2.36 -13.56
N ALA A 23 14.19 3.43 -14.36
CA ALA A 23 15.40 4.13 -14.77
C ALA A 23 16.18 4.71 -13.57
N LEU A 24 15.48 5.06 -12.47
CA LEU A 24 16.10 5.53 -11.24
C LEU A 24 16.70 4.39 -10.41
N THR A 25 16.12 3.18 -10.41
CA THR A 25 16.68 2.03 -9.67
C THR A 25 17.99 1.50 -10.29
N HIS A 26 18.28 1.84 -11.55
CA HIS A 26 19.56 1.51 -12.19
C HIS A 26 20.69 2.51 -11.88
N LYS A 27 20.41 3.58 -11.13
CA LYS A 27 21.43 4.53 -10.66
C LYS A 27 21.88 4.13 -9.26
N THR A 28 23.13 4.43 -8.92
CA THR A 28 23.59 4.35 -7.52
C THR A 28 22.88 5.46 -6.74
N LEU A 29 21.99 5.07 -5.82
CA LEU A 29 21.25 5.98 -4.97
C LEU A 29 21.57 5.70 -3.50
N PRO A 30 21.41 6.69 -2.61
CA PRO A 30 21.36 6.44 -1.17
C PRO A 30 20.30 5.39 -0.83
N GLU A 31 20.59 4.53 0.15
CA GLU A 31 19.69 3.44 0.55
C GLU A 31 18.30 3.95 0.96
N GLU A 32 18.22 5.14 1.56
CA GLU A 32 16.96 5.76 1.97
C GLU A 32 16.06 6.10 0.76
N LEU A 33 16.67 6.49 -0.36
CA LEU A 33 15.94 6.74 -1.60
C LEU A 33 15.57 5.43 -2.29
N GLU A 34 16.43 4.42 -2.27
CA GLU A 34 16.09 3.10 -2.82
C GLU A 34 14.94 2.45 -2.04
N ALA A 35 14.92 2.59 -0.72
CA ALA A 35 13.85 2.12 0.17
C ALA A 35 12.48 2.74 -0.14
N ILE A 36 12.45 3.88 -0.82
CA ILE A 36 11.24 4.54 -1.30
C ILE A 36 10.96 4.12 -2.75
N LEU A 37 11.94 4.26 -3.64
CA LEU A 37 11.74 4.12 -5.08
C LEU A 37 11.46 2.67 -5.50
N LEU A 38 12.12 1.68 -4.91
CA LEU A 38 11.93 0.28 -5.24
C LEU A 38 10.48 -0.19 -5.00
N PRO A 39 9.88 0.01 -3.81
CA PRO A 39 8.49 -0.38 -3.62
C PRO A 39 7.50 0.46 -4.44
N TYR A 40 7.77 1.76 -4.68
CA TYR A 40 6.93 2.55 -5.60
C TYR A 40 6.99 2.01 -7.03
N TRP A 41 8.15 1.55 -7.50
CA TRP A 41 8.28 0.88 -8.80
C TRP A 41 7.46 -0.42 -8.83
N GLY A 42 7.58 -1.26 -7.80
CA GLY A 42 6.77 -2.48 -7.68
C GLY A 42 5.27 -2.19 -7.73
N SER A 43 4.81 -1.15 -7.03
CA SER A 43 3.41 -0.68 -7.08
C SER A 43 3.01 -0.21 -8.48
N ALA A 44 3.85 0.57 -9.16
CA ALA A 44 3.58 1.05 -10.51
C ALA A 44 3.42 -0.11 -11.51
N VAL A 45 4.30 -1.11 -11.47
CA VAL A 45 4.22 -2.32 -12.30
C VAL A 45 2.91 -3.10 -12.04
N GLY A 46 2.44 -3.12 -10.80
CA GLY A 46 1.15 -3.74 -10.45
C GLY A 46 -0.05 -2.97 -11.03
N ILE A 47 0.06 -1.65 -11.17
CA ILE A 47 -0.97 -0.81 -11.78
C ILE A 47 -0.99 -0.98 -13.30
N GLU A 48 0.17 -1.04 -13.97
CA GLU A 48 0.27 -1.32 -15.41
C GLU A 48 -0.49 -2.59 -15.81
N ALA A 49 -0.44 -3.62 -14.96
CA ALA A 49 -1.17 -4.86 -15.16
C ALA A 49 -2.68 -4.66 -15.35
N ARG A 50 -3.25 -3.58 -14.78
CA ARG A 50 -4.67 -3.26 -14.94
C ARG A 50 -5.01 -2.82 -16.36
N ASP A 51 -4.08 -2.11 -16.99
CA ASP A 51 -4.24 -1.44 -18.28
C ASP A 51 -3.89 -2.33 -19.49
N ASP A 52 -3.24 -3.48 -19.27
CA ASP A 52 -3.00 -4.47 -20.33
C ASP A 52 -4.33 -5.05 -20.85
N ILE A 53 -4.37 -5.47 -22.10
CA ILE A 53 -5.52 -6.15 -22.71
C ILE A 53 -5.33 -7.68 -22.74
N ASN A 54 -4.10 -8.15 -22.58
CA ASN A 54 -3.74 -9.56 -22.57
C ASN A 54 -3.80 -10.13 -21.14
N PRO A 55 -4.66 -11.12 -20.84
CA PRO A 55 -4.77 -11.69 -19.51
C PRO A 55 -3.46 -12.34 -19.00
N LEU A 56 -2.63 -12.90 -19.87
CA LEU A 56 -1.32 -13.46 -19.46
C LEU A 56 -0.33 -12.35 -19.08
N GLY A 57 -0.35 -11.24 -19.81
CA GLY A 57 0.46 -10.07 -19.49
C GLY A 57 0.06 -9.44 -18.16
N LYS A 58 -1.24 -9.37 -17.85
CA LYS A 58 -1.73 -8.97 -16.52
C LYS A 58 -1.14 -9.82 -15.40
N LEU A 59 -1.26 -11.15 -15.54
CA LEU A 59 -0.76 -12.07 -14.52
C LEU A 59 0.75 -11.93 -14.34
N PHE A 60 1.50 -11.83 -15.45
CA PHE A 60 2.95 -11.63 -15.41
C PHE A 60 3.33 -10.34 -14.67
N SER A 61 2.70 -9.22 -15.00
CA SER A 61 2.97 -7.93 -14.35
C SER A 61 2.60 -7.93 -12.86
N VAL A 62 1.50 -8.59 -12.47
CA VAL A 62 1.15 -8.76 -11.05
C VAL A 62 2.21 -9.58 -10.31
N TYR A 63 2.66 -10.71 -10.85
CA TYR A 63 3.72 -11.51 -10.22
C TYR A 63 5.07 -10.77 -10.18
N LYS A 64 5.39 -9.99 -11.22
CA LYS A 64 6.56 -9.11 -11.23
C LYS A 64 6.48 -8.05 -10.13
N SER A 65 5.31 -7.43 -9.95
CA SER A 65 5.04 -6.49 -8.87
C SER A 65 5.29 -7.13 -7.49
N PHE A 66 4.77 -8.34 -7.26
CA PHE A 66 5.02 -9.07 -6.02
C PHE A 66 6.51 -9.32 -5.78
N GLY A 67 7.25 -9.77 -6.80
CA GLY A 67 8.69 -10.00 -6.68
C GLY A 67 9.46 -8.73 -6.28
N ILE A 68 9.14 -7.59 -6.90
CA ILE A 68 9.78 -6.30 -6.59
C ILE A 68 9.44 -5.84 -5.15
N LEU A 69 8.19 -6.00 -4.73
CA LEU A 69 7.74 -5.61 -3.40
C LEU A 69 8.32 -6.51 -2.30
N ASP A 70 8.42 -7.82 -2.57
CA ASP A 70 9.05 -8.78 -1.67
C ASP A 70 10.55 -8.47 -1.53
N GLU A 71 11.23 -8.10 -2.62
CA GLU A 71 12.62 -7.61 -2.58
C GLU A 71 12.74 -6.33 -1.74
N ALA A 72 11.86 -5.34 -1.96
CA ALA A 72 11.89 -4.07 -1.23
C ALA A 72 11.78 -4.28 0.29
N VAL A 73 10.86 -5.14 0.73
CA VAL A 73 10.71 -5.44 2.16
C VAL A 73 11.93 -6.19 2.68
N SER A 74 12.45 -7.16 1.92
CA SER A 74 13.64 -7.92 2.34
C SER A 74 14.88 -7.03 2.50
N ARG A 75 15.05 -6.02 1.65
CA ARG A 75 16.24 -5.16 1.66
C ARG A 75 16.14 -4.02 2.65
N TYR A 76 14.96 -3.40 2.77
CA TYR A 76 14.82 -2.12 3.47
C TYR A 76 13.77 -2.11 4.58
N GLY A 77 12.97 -3.17 4.71
CA GLY A 77 11.88 -3.24 5.70
C GLY A 77 12.34 -3.21 7.16
N ALA A 78 13.64 -3.41 7.42
CA ALA A 78 14.22 -3.32 8.75
C ALA A 78 14.50 -1.89 9.24
N PHE A 79 14.48 -0.89 8.36
CA PHE A 79 14.77 0.51 8.72
C PHE A 79 13.87 1.53 8.01
N SER A 80 13.04 1.10 7.07
CA SER A 80 12.05 1.93 6.39
C SER A 80 10.69 1.25 6.41
N PHE A 81 9.66 1.99 6.78
CA PHE A 81 8.28 1.50 6.77
C PHE A 81 7.66 1.48 5.36
N TYR A 82 8.24 2.22 4.39
CA TYR A 82 7.66 2.37 3.04
C TYR A 82 7.47 1.04 2.30
N PRO A 83 8.44 0.10 2.28
CA PRO A 83 8.27 -1.18 1.63
C PRO A 83 7.07 -1.97 2.14
N GLN A 84 6.92 -2.09 3.46
CA GLN A 84 5.82 -2.83 4.08
C GLN A 84 4.48 -2.13 3.82
N LEU A 85 4.42 -0.80 3.94
CA LEU A 85 3.19 -0.04 3.68
C LEU A 85 2.70 -0.24 2.25
N ILE A 86 3.60 -0.10 1.28
CA ILE A 86 3.25 -0.19 -0.14
C ILE A 86 2.90 -1.64 -0.50
N ARG A 87 3.66 -2.63 -0.01
CA ARG A 87 3.34 -4.04 -0.23
C ARG A 87 1.99 -4.41 0.37
N ALA A 88 1.72 -4.02 1.62
CA ALA A 88 0.44 -4.26 2.26
C ALA A 88 -0.73 -3.71 1.46
N GLN A 89 -0.59 -2.47 0.94
CA GLN A 89 -1.63 -1.85 0.14
C GLN A 89 -1.85 -2.58 -1.19
N VAL A 90 -0.78 -2.91 -1.92
CA VAL A 90 -0.90 -3.67 -3.18
C VAL A 90 -1.50 -5.05 -2.93
N ASP A 91 -1.00 -5.78 -1.94
CA ASP A 91 -1.47 -7.12 -1.57
C ASP A 91 -2.93 -7.12 -1.07
N TRP A 92 -3.38 -5.99 -0.50
CA TRP A 92 -4.77 -5.75 -0.14
C TRP A 92 -5.66 -5.37 -1.33
N ASP A 93 -5.13 -4.77 -2.39
CA ASP A 93 -5.94 -4.35 -3.53
C ASP A 93 -6.07 -5.45 -4.60
N VAL A 94 -5.17 -6.44 -4.61
CA VAL A 94 -5.25 -7.54 -5.58
C VAL A 94 -6.42 -8.51 -5.28
N PRO A 95 -6.96 -9.18 -6.32
CA PRO A 95 -7.97 -10.22 -6.16
C PRO A 95 -7.57 -11.32 -5.19
N SER A 96 -8.54 -11.84 -4.43
CA SER A 96 -8.31 -12.84 -3.38
C SER A 96 -7.67 -14.14 -3.87
N PHE A 97 -7.86 -14.51 -5.13
CA PHE A 97 -7.27 -15.73 -5.71
C PHE A 97 -5.73 -15.68 -5.82
N PHE A 98 -5.09 -14.52 -5.66
CA PHE A 98 -3.64 -14.42 -5.54
C PHE A 98 -3.11 -14.78 -4.15
N ASN A 99 -3.98 -14.99 -3.16
CA ASN A 99 -3.63 -15.38 -1.79
C ASN A 99 -2.61 -14.45 -1.10
N ARG A 100 -2.63 -13.15 -1.40
CA ARG A 100 -1.73 -12.15 -0.80
C ARG A 100 -2.26 -11.52 0.50
N ARG A 101 -3.52 -11.76 0.85
CA ARG A 101 -4.17 -11.20 2.06
C ARG A 101 -3.42 -11.51 3.36
N PRO A 102 -2.92 -12.73 3.61
CA PRO A 102 -2.15 -13.01 4.83
C PRO A 102 -0.87 -12.18 4.91
N GLN A 103 -0.20 -11.93 3.77
CA GLN A 103 1.00 -11.10 3.72
C GLN A 103 0.68 -9.64 4.01
N ALA A 104 -0.39 -9.09 3.41
CA ALA A 104 -0.86 -7.74 3.72
C ALA A 104 -1.16 -7.56 5.21
N GLN A 105 -1.83 -8.54 5.83
CA GLN A 105 -2.12 -8.53 7.25
C GLN A 105 -0.86 -8.56 8.11
N ALA A 106 0.12 -9.39 7.77
CA ALA A 106 1.40 -9.46 8.48
C ALA A 106 2.17 -8.13 8.39
N ASP A 107 2.19 -7.49 7.22
CA ASP A 107 2.82 -6.18 7.03
C ASP A 107 2.11 -5.09 7.84
N LEU A 108 0.78 -5.07 7.87
CA LEU A 108 0.02 -4.12 8.69
C LEU A 108 0.27 -4.33 10.19
N GLN A 109 0.39 -5.58 10.65
CA GLN A 109 0.77 -5.89 12.03
C GLN A 109 2.17 -5.39 12.36
N ALA A 110 3.15 -5.61 11.46
CA ALA A 110 4.50 -5.09 11.63
C ALA A 110 4.51 -3.55 11.73
N LEU A 111 3.71 -2.88 10.89
CA LEU A 111 3.59 -1.41 10.91
C LEU A 111 2.94 -0.87 12.19
N MET A 112 1.91 -1.54 12.72
CA MET A 112 1.34 -1.17 14.03
C MET A 112 2.37 -1.31 15.16
N ASN A 113 3.22 -2.34 15.09
CA ASN A 113 4.29 -2.59 16.07
C ASN A 113 5.58 -1.79 15.77
N TRP A 114 5.58 -0.94 14.73
CA TRP A 114 6.77 -0.20 14.31
C TRP A 114 7.34 0.65 15.44
N SER A 115 6.46 1.36 16.16
CA SER A 115 6.87 2.23 17.28
C SER A 115 7.43 1.48 18.50
N GLU A 116 7.20 0.17 18.59
CA GLU A 116 7.78 -0.67 19.66
C GLU A 116 9.20 -1.10 19.30
N THR A 117 9.49 -1.19 18.00
CA THR A 117 10.74 -1.72 17.45
C THR A 117 11.69 -0.63 16.94
N HIS A 118 11.17 0.58 16.71
CA HIS A 118 11.91 1.73 16.20
C HIS A 118 11.65 2.98 17.04
N HIS A 119 12.69 3.81 17.20
CA HIS A 119 12.56 5.07 17.95
C HIS A 119 11.64 6.08 17.24
N GLU A 120 11.63 6.03 15.92
CA GLU A 120 10.77 6.86 15.08
C GLU A 120 9.33 6.35 15.07
N LYS A 121 8.38 7.27 15.24
CA LYS A 121 6.96 6.98 15.08
C LYS A 121 6.57 7.12 13.62
N LEU A 122 5.62 6.31 13.17
CA LEU A 122 4.99 6.50 11.87
C LEU A 122 4.40 7.92 11.79
N PRO A 123 4.63 8.65 10.68
CA PRO A 123 3.96 9.92 10.43
C PRO A 123 2.44 9.78 10.45
N LEU A 124 1.70 10.81 10.88
CA LEU A 124 0.24 10.77 10.99
C LEU A 124 -0.47 10.27 9.72
N PRO A 125 -0.12 10.72 8.49
CA PRO A 125 -0.77 10.23 7.28
C PRO A 125 -0.54 8.73 7.02
N VAL A 126 0.62 8.22 7.44
CA VAL A 126 0.97 6.80 7.33
C VAL A 126 0.18 6.01 8.36
N ARG A 127 0.12 6.48 9.61
CA ARG A 127 -0.68 5.86 10.67
C ARG A 127 -2.16 5.78 10.28
N ALA A 128 -2.73 6.89 9.76
CA ALA A 128 -4.10 6.90 9.26
C ALA A 128 -4.34 5.87 8.15
N ARG A 129 -3.38 5.69 7.23
CA ARG A 129 -3.48 4.68 6.16
C ARG A 129 -3.40 3.26 6.73
N VAL A 130 -2.50 2.99 7.66
CA VAL A 130 -2.35 1.69 8.32
C VAL A 130 -3.64 1.33 9.06
N GLU A 131 -4.18 2.25 9.86
CA GLU A 131 -5.44 2.06 10.58
C GLU A 131 -6.63 1.84 9.65
N PHE A 132 -6.71 2.56 8.53
CA PHE A 132 -7.75 2.35 7.53
C PHE A 132 -7.70 0.92 6.95
N LEU A 133 -6.51 0.50 6.48
CA LEU A 133 -6.32 -0.84 5.91
C LEU A 133 -6.53 -1.93 6.97
N TRP A 134 -6.10 -1.69 8.21
CA TRP A 134 -6.36 -2.59 9.32
C TRP A 134 -7.86 -2.75 9.59
N GLY A 135 -8.63 -1.66 9.57
CA GLY A 135 -10.09 -1.75 9.68
C GLY A 135 -10.72 -2.57 8.56
N MET A 136 -10.17 -2.51 7.34
CA MET A 136 -10.60 -3.34 6.22
C MET A 136 -10.31 -4.84 6.46
N VAL A 137 -9.13 -5.18 7.01
CA VAL A 137 -8.78 -6.54 7.46
C VAL A 137 -9.78 -7.02 8.52
N GLN A 138 -10.00 -6.21 9.55
CA GLN A 138 -10.88 -6.54 10.66
C GLN A 138 -12.32 -6.81 10.21
N LYS A 139 -12.83 -5.98 9.30
CA LYS A 139 -14.14 -6.17 8.68
C LYS A 139 -14.22 -7.49 7.92
N GLN A 140 -13.20 -7.79 7.09
CA GLN A 140 -13.16 -9.03 6.31
C GLN A 140 -13.16 -10.26 7.22
N ASP A 141 -12.51 -10.17 8.38
CA ASP A 141 -12.47 -11.22 9.41
C ASP A 141 -13.77 -11.29 10.26
N GLY A 142 -14.79 -10.49 9.94
CA GLY A 142 -16.05 -10.44 10.68
C GLY A 142 -15.97 -9.74 12.04
N ARG A 143 -14.84 -9.08 12.35
CA ARG A 143 -14.59 -8.38 13.62
C ARG A 143 -14.99 -6.90 13.50
N LEU A 144 -16.29 -6.66 13.35
CA LEU A 144 -16.82 -5.32 13.03
C LEU A 144 -16.45 -4.27 14.09
N ASP A 145 -16.50 -4.58 15.38
CA ASP A 145 -16.14 -3.62 16.44
C ASP A 145 -14.68 -3.15 16.32
N GLN A 146 -13.78 -4.06 15.97
CA GLN A 146 -12.37 -3.74 15.74
C GLN A 146 -12.19 -2.91 14.47
N ALA A 147 -12.98 -3.19 13.42
CA ALA A 147 -12.99 -2.39 12.21
C ALA A 147 -13.43 -0.94 12.48
N LEU A 148 -14.52 -0.76 13.23
CA LEU A 148 -15.03 0.57 13.59
C LEU A 148 -14.03 1.34 14.46
N ALA A 149 -13.35 0.67 15.39
CA ALA A 149 -12.30 1.30 16.20
C ALA A 149 -11.12 1.78 15.34
N ALA A 150 -10.65 0.95 14.42
CA ALA A 150 -9.55 1.29 13.52
C ALA A 150 -9.92 2.45 12.57
N TRP A 151 -11.12 2.44 11.98
CA TRP A 151 -11.56 3.56 11.13
C TRP A 151 -11.71 4.88 11.90
N LYS A 152 -12.16 4.84 13.17
CA LYS A 152 -12.16 6.05 14.03
C LYS A 152 -10.75 6.57 14.30
N ALA A 153 -9.78 5.68 14.53
CA ALA A 153 -8.39 6.05 14.69
C ALA A 153 -7.84 6.71 13.40
N ALA A 154 -8.16 6.14 12.23
CA ALA A 154 -7.77 6.71 10.95
C ALA A 154 -8.34 8.13 10.72
N VAL A 155 -9.59 8.39 11.10
CA VAL A 155 -10.19 9.74 11.05
C VAL A 155 -9.48 10.70 12.00
N ALA A 156 -9.15 10.25 13.21
CA ALA A 156 -8.44 11.08 14.19
C ALA A 156 -7.02 11.47 13.73
N ASP A 157 -6.37 10.59 12.97
CA ASP A 157 -5.01 10.79 12.44
C ASP A 157 -4.96 11.58 11.13
N ASP A 158 -6.08 11.73 10.43
CA ASP A 158 -6.26 12.57 9.24
C ASP A 158 -7.47 13.51 9.43
N PRO A 159 -7.38 14.51 10.33
CA PRO A 159 -8.51 15.39 10.65
C PRO A 159 -8.93 16.28 9.49
N ALA A 160 -8.04 16.51 8.52
CA ALA A 160 -8.35 17.23 7.29
C ALA A 160 -9.16 16.37 6.29
N GLN A 161 -9.24 15.06 6.53
CA GLN A 161 -9.96 14.09 5.69
C GLN A 161 -9.61 14.24 4.20
N THR A 162 -8.32 14.34 3.92
CA THR A 162 -7.84 14.50 2.53
C THR A 162 -7.39 13.18 1.90
N GLY A 163 -7.32 12.09 2.68
CA GLY A 163 -7.02 10.77 2.18
C GLY A 163 -7.63 9.66 3.06
N PRO A 164 -6.84 8.90 3.82
CA PRO A 164 -7.33 7.74 4.57
C PRO A 164 -8.44 8.06 5.57
N GLY A 165 -8.44 9.26 6.19
CA GLY A 165 -9.49 9.67 7.12
C GLY A 165 -10.84 9.80 6.45
N LYS A 166 -10.88 10.32 5.22
CA LYS A 166 -12.11 10.36 4.42
C LYS A 166 -12.60 8.97 4.06
N ASP A 167 -11.69 8.11 3.57
CA ASP A 167 -12.02 6.73 3.22
C ASP A 167 -12.61 5.96 4.43
N ALA A 168 -12.06 6.22 5.62
CA ALA A 168 -12.52 5.65 6.89
C ALA A 168 -13.88 6.20 7.34
N GLU A 169 -14.09 7.51 7.24
CA GLU A 169 -15.38 8.17 7.53
C GLU A 169 -16.51 7.60 6.65
N GLU A 170 -16.23 7.42 5.35
CA GLU A 170 -17.17 6.78 4.42
C GLU A 170 -17.50 5.33 4.80
N GLN A 171 -16.57 4.59 5.43
CA GLN A 171 -16.90 3.27 5.97
C GLN A 171 -17.76 3.38 7.22
N LEU A 172 -17.44 4.28 8.15
CA LEU A 172 -18.18 4.47 9.40
C LEU A 172 -19.65 4.80 9.15
N GLN A 173 -19.94 5.68 8.18
CA GLN A 173 -21.31 6.06 7.81
C GLN A 173 -22.17 4.91 7.30
N ARG A 174 -21.58 3.81 6.83
CA ARG A 174 -22.33 2.62 6.37
C ARG A 174 -22.87 1.76 7.52
N TYR A 175 -22.45 2.04 8.74
CA TYR A 175 -22.79 1.27 9.95
C TYR A 175 -23.45 2.15 11.03
N GLN A 176 -23.90 3.35 10.66
CA GLN A 176 -24.77 4.22 11.46
C GLN A 176 -26.23 3.99 11.08
#